data_AF-A0A367IWE9-F1
#
_entry.id   AF-A0A367IWE9-F1
#
_cell.length_a   1.000
_cell.length_b   1.000
_cell.length_c   1.000
_cell.angle_alpha   90.00
_cell.angle_beta   90.00
_cell.angle_gamma   90.00
#
_symmetry.space_group_name_H-M   'P 1'
#
loop_
_entity.id
_entity.type
_entity.pdbx_description
1 polymer ?
#
loop_
_entity_poly.entity_id
_entity_poly.type
_entity_poly.pdbx_seq_one_letter_code
_entity_poly.pdbx_strand_id
1 'polypeptide(L)'
;RLLALVPQKSSVYERIEQEIDMDLIYQQIENNVFDIENIIRYLTDTMASMCAPVRDNQVEKIRQLATEPIEQLKLMSDLLDAMSLDLSNFRLRSLRRPLMTIAVDYEREKFAEMLNNGMIQLVKTQHWLSCHAQKKPVFEEAFVSLLEQPTLLTAETLPETLMLDVQRMSEFQNEFQANTLVATLLTLTRNFGPTSSLDELGVRFFRLLEDKETVVDNLAAEIERCVERW
;
A
#
# COMPACT_ATOMS: atom_id res chain seq x y z
N ARG A 1 -14.36 21.08 14.38
CA ARG A 1 -13.66 19.84 13.94
C ARG A 1 -14.58 18.63 13.96
N LEU A 2 -15.27 18.38 15.08
CA LEU A 2 -16.19 17.24 15.22
C LEU A 2 -17.31 17.23 14.15
N LEU A 3 -17.91 18.38 13.83
CA LEU A 3 -18.90 18.51 12.74
C LEU A 3 -18.39 18.08 11.36
N ALA A 4 -17.07 18.18 11.08
CA ALA A 4 -16.50 17.80 9.79
C ALA A 4 -16.41 16.28 9.60
N LEU A 5 -16.47 15.52 10.70
CA LEU A 5 -16.50 14.05 10.68
C LEU A 5 -17.88 13.49 10.29
N VAL A 6 -18.92 14.34 10.38
CA VAL A 6 -20.32 13.94 10.23
C VAL A 6 -20.88 14.50 8.91
N PRO A 7 -21.74 13.77 8.20
CA PRO A 7 -22.48 14.33 7.07
C PRO A 7 -23.43 15.45 7.52
N GLN A 8 -23.43 16.59 6.81
CA GLN A 8 -24.24 17.78 7.11
C GLN A 8 -25.76 17.52 7.22
N LYS A 9 -26.26 16.44 6.59
CA LYS A 9 -27.69 16.09 6.57
C LYS A 9 -28.08 14.98 7.55
N SER A 10 -27.19 14.62 8.47
CA SER A 10 -27.47 13.55 9.43
C SER A 10 -28.06 14.11 10.71
N SER A 11 -28.92 13.32 11.37
CA SER A 11 -29.49 13.67 12.69
C SER A 11 -28.44 13.89 13.77
N VAL A 12 -27.27 13.25 13.62
CA VAL A 12 -26.12 13.43 14.53
C VAL A 12 -25.53 14.83 14.36
N TYR A 13 -25.47 15.37 13.14
CA TYR A 13 -24.99 16.74 12.88
C TYR A 13 -25.87 17.76 13.57
N GLU A 14 -27.19 17.67 13.39
CA GLU A 14 -28.16 18.56 14.03
C GLU A 14 -28.07 18.50 15.56
N ARG A 15 -27.91 17.30 16.13
CA ARG A 15 -27.77 17.13 17.57
C ARG A 15 -26.48 17.76 18.11
N ILE A 16 -25.36 17.65 17.39
CA ILE A 16 -24.10 18.28 17.81
C ILE A 16 -24.21 19.81 17.72
N GLU A 17 -24.85 20.33 16.68
CA GLU A 17 -25.05 21.78 16.48
C GLU A 17 -25.94 22.38 17.57
N GLN A 18 -26.98 21.66 18.01
CA GLN A 18 -27.88 22.10 19.09
C GLN A 18 -27.22 22.08 20.47
N GLU A 19 -26.44 21.04 20.79
CA GLU A 19 -25.82 20.86 22.11
C GLU A 19 -24.54 21.70 22.28
N ILE A 20 -23.87 22.07 21.17
CA ILE A 20 -22.65 22.89 21.15
C ILE A 20 -22.93 24.21 20.43
N ASP A 21 -23.88 24.96 20.98
CA ASP A 21 -24.15 26.33 20.55
C ASP A 21 -23.14 27.30 21.21
N MET A 22 -22.28 27.89 20.38
CA MET A 22 -21.24 28.80 20.84
C MET A 22 -21.83 30.05 21.52
N ASP A 23 -22.95 30.58 21.02
CA ASP A 23 -23.57 31.79 21.58
C ASP A 23 -24.12 31.50 22.98
N LEU A 24 -24.76 30.34 23.15
CA LEU A 24 -25.23 29.88 24.46
C LEU A 24 -24.07 29.63 25.43
N ILE A 25 -22.97 29.03 24.96
CA ILE A 25 -21.77 28.78 25.77
C ILE A 25 -21.17 30.11 26.25
N TYR A 26 -21.02 31.11 25.37
CA TYR A 26 -20.52 32.42 25.77
C TYR A 26 -21.41 33.08 26.84
N GLN A 27 -22.73 33.02 26.68
CA GLN A 27 -23.67 33.53 27.68
C GLN A 27 -23.56 32.81 29.03
N GLN A 28 -23.38 31.49 29.03
CA GLN A 28 -23.20 30.71 30.27
C GLN A 28 -21.89 31.05 30.99
N ILE A 29 -20.82 31.31 30.23
CA ILE A 29 -19.52 31.73 30.76
C ILE A 29 -19.63 33.13 31.39
N GLU A 30 -20.25 34.09 30.70
CA GLU A 30 -20.45 35.44 31.23
C GLU A 30 -21.23 35.45 32.55
N ASN A 31 -22.20 34.53 32.69
CA ASN A 31 -23.00 34.38 33.90
C ASN A 31 -22.39 33.43 34.95
N ASN A 32 -21.19 32.88 34.73
CA ASN A 32 -20.52 31.87 35.59
C ASN A 32 -21.36 30.61 35.89
N VAL A 33 -22.24 30.20 34.98
CA VAL A 33 -23.08 28.98 35.11
C VAL A 33 -22.56 27.84 34.22
N PHE A 34 -21.43 28.04 33.54
CA PHE A 34 -20.89 27.09 32.58
C PHE A 34 -20.34 25.82 33.25
N ASP A 35 -20.90 24.66 32.88
CA ASP A 35 -20.43 23.34 33.32
C ASP A 35 -19.57 22.69 32.22
N ILE A 36 -18.25 22.79 32.41
CA ILE A 36 -17.27 22.24 31.46
C ILE A 36 -17.25 20.70 31.47
N GLU A 37 -17.52 20.07 32.62
CA GLU A 37 -17.46 18.61 32.76
C GLU A 37 -18.58 17.95 31.96
N ASN A 38 -19.77 18.55 31.97
CA ASN A 38 -20.91 18.02 31.21
C ASN A 38 -20.66 18.07 29.69
N ILE A 39 -20.06 19.16 29.18
CA ILE A 39 -19.71 19.28 27.76
C ILE A 39 -18.60 18.31 27.37
N ILE A 40 -17.57 18.17 28.20
CA ILE A 40 -16.49 17.20 27.95
C ILE A 40 -17.06 15.78 27.89
N ARG A 41 -17.97 15.43 28.82
CA ARG A 41 -18.65 14.12 28.83
C ARG A 41 -19.46 13.89 27.57
N TYR A 42 -20.30 14.87 27.20
CA TYR A 42 -21.11 14.80 25.97
C TYR A 42 -20.24 14.61 24.72
N LEU A 43 -19.17 15.40 24.59
CA LEU A 43 -18.22 15.30 23.48
C LEU A 43 -17.51 13.94 23.47
N THR A 44 -17.05 13.45 24.62
CA THR A 44 -16.39 12.16 24.74
C THR A 44 -17.31 11.01 24.36
N ASP A 45 -18.57 11.04 24.80
CA ASP A 45 -19.57 10.02 24.45
C ASP A 45 -19.96 10.08 22.97
N THR A 46 -20.08 11.28 22.41
CA THR A 46 -20.33 11.47 20.98
C THR A 46 -19.17 10.90 20.16
N MET A 47 -17.92 11.21 20.53
CA MET A 47 -16.73 10.68 19.88
C MET A 47 -16.64 9.16 20.02
N ALA A 48 -16.93 8.61 21.19
CA ALA A 48 -16.96 7.17 21.45
C ALA A 48 -17.97 6.43 20.55
N SER A 49 -19.13 7.04 20.30
CA SER A 49 -20.16 6.44 19.44
C SER A 49 -19.77 6.38 17.95
N MET A 50 -18.81 7.20 17.53
CA MET A 50 -18.41 7.34 16.14
C MET A 50 -17.03 6.78 15.82
N CYS A 51 -16.18 6.58 16.82
CA CYS A 51 -14.81 6.14 16.60
C CYS A 51 -14.73 4.64 16.25
N ALA A 52 -13.64 4.25 15.61
CA ALA A 52 -13.36 2.85 15.37
C ALA A 52 -12.95 2.15 16.69
N PRO A 53 -13.23 0.84 16.87
CA PRO A 53 -12.93 0.10 18.11
C PRO A 53 -11.46 0.16 18.56
N VAL A 54 -10.53 0.33 17.61
CA VAL A 54 -9.09 0.50 17.90
C VAL A 54 -8.80 1.76 18.74
N ARG A 55 -9.70 2.74 18.74
CA ARG A 55 -9.56 4.02 19.43
C ARG A 55 -10.19 4.03 20.83
N ASP A 56 -10.88 2.96 21.24
CA ASP A 56 -11.58 2.89 22.53
C ASP A 56 -10.63 3.10 23.72
N ASN A 57 -9.37 2.67 23.60
CA ASN A 57 -8.35 2.92 24.61
C ASN A 57 -8.06 4.43 24.80
N GLN A 58 -8.06 5.22 23.71
CA GLN A 58 -7.85 6.67 23.80
C GLN A 58 -9.05 7.38 24.44
N VAL A 59 -10.27 6.93 24.14
CA VAL A 59 -11.50 7.41 24.79
C VAL A 59 -11.47 7.13 26.28
N GLU A 60 -11.06 5.93 26.68
CA GLU A 60 -10.99 5.53 28.07
C GLU A 60 -9.94 6.35 28.85
N LYS A 61 -8.79 6.65 28.24
CA LYS A 61 -7.81 7.58 28.83
C LYS A 61 -8.40 8.95 29.10
N ILE A 62 -9.18 9.50 28.17
CA ILE A 62 -9.85 10.81 28.36
C ILE A 62 -10.81 10.74 29.56
N ARG A 63 -11.56 9.65 29.71
CA ARG A 63 -12.48 9.44 30.85
C ARG A 63 -11.76 9.34 32.19
N GLN A 64 -10.58 8.72 32.23
CA GLN A 64 -9.80 8.57 33.47
C GLN A 64 -9.20 9.89 33.98
N LEU A 65 -8.95 10.85 33.10
CA LEU A 65 -8.39 12.18 33.42
C LEU A 65 -9.43 13.22 33.86
N ALA A 66 -10.55 12.77 34.46
CA ALA A 66 -11.68 13.63 34.87
C ALA A 66 -11.31 14.80 35.79
N THR A 67 -10.17 14.74 36.48
CA THR A 67 -9.71 15.78 37.40
C THR A 67 -9.07 16.99 36.69
N GLU A 68 -8.61 16.84 35.44
CA GLU A 68 -7.82 17.86 34.72
C GLU A 68 -8.45 18.21 33.36
N PRO A 69 -9.41 19.16 33.29
CA PRO A 69 -10.20 19.42 32.09
C PRO A 69 -9.36 19.93 30.91
N ILE A 70 -8.25 20.64 31.18
CA ILE A 70 -7.34 21.12 30.14
C ILE A 70 -6.62 19.95 29.46
N GLU A 71 -6.20 18.94 30.22
CA GLU A 71 -5.54 17.76 29.68
C GLU A 71 -6.53 16.88 28.90
N GLN A 72 -7.77 16.77 29.37
CA GLN A 72 -8.84 16.09 28.64
C GLN A 72 -9.08 16.72 27.26
N LEU A 73 -9.19 18.06 27.20
CA LEU A 73 -9.40 18.77 25.93
C LEU A 73 -8.24 18.59 24.94
N LYS A 74 -6.99 18.52 25.43
CA LYS A 74 -5.83 18.21 24.58
C LYS A 74 -5.93 16.81 23.99
N LEU A 75 -6.18 15.80 24.82
CA LEU A 75 -6.33 14.42 24.37
C LEU A 75 -7.53 14.23 23.43
N MET A 76 -8.62 14.96 23.66
CA MET A 76 -9.77 14.98 22.76
C MET A 76 -9.42 15.58 21.41
N SER A 77 -8.63 16.66 21.37
CA SER A 77 -8.14 17.23 20.11
C SER A 77 -7.29 16.22 19.34
N ASP A 78 -6.38 15.53 20.01
CA ASP A 78 -5.54 14.49 19.40
C ASP A 78 -6.40 13.33 18.85
N LEU A 79 -7.42 12.93 19.61
CA LEU A 79 -8.37 11.90 19.18
C LEU A 79 -9.19 12.35 17.97
N LEU A 80 -9.64 13.61 17.91
CA LEU A 80 -10.36 14.15 16.75
C LEU A 80 -9.49 14.16 15.49
N ASP A 81 -8.22 14.50 15.63
CA ASP A 81 -7.27 14.50 14.50
C ASP A 81 -7.02 13.07 14.01
N ALA A 82 -6.91 12.10 14.93
CA ALA A 82 -6.83 10.67 14.60
C ALA A 82 -8.10 10.16 13.89
N MET A 83 -9.29 10.51 14.39
CA MET A 83 -10.57 10.15 13.77
C MET A 83 -10.72 10.74 12.36
N SER A 84 -10.21 11.95 12.12
CA SER A 84 -10.19 12.58 10.80
C SER A 84 -9.35 11.80 9.80
N LEU A 85 -8.19 11.31 10.24
CA LEU A 85 -7.31 10.45 9.45
C LEU A 85 -7.97 9.09 9.17
N ASP A 86 -8.62 8.49 10.17
CA ASP A 86 -9.34 7.23 10.03
C ASP A 86 -10.49 7.36 8.99
N LEU A 87 -11.26 8.45 9.06
CA LEU A 87 -12.33 8.76 8.09
C LEU A 87 -11.78 8.97 6.68
N SER A 88 -10.65 9.67 6.54
CA SER A 88 -9.99 9.90 5.25
C SER A 88 -9.52 8.59 4.62
N ASN A 89 -8.89 7.72 5.43
CA ASN A 89 -8.48 6.38 5.01
C ASN A 89 -9.67 5.51 4.60
N PHE A 90 -10.77 5.56 5.36
CA PHE A 90 -12.00 4.84 5.02
C PHE A 90 -12.58 5.32 3.68
N ARG A 91 -12.62 6.63 3.44
CA ARG A 91 -13.08 7.22 2.17
C ARG A 91 -12.20 6.77 1.00
N LEU A 92 -10.88 6.82 1.14
CA LEU A 92 -9.95 6.33 0.11
C LEU A 92 -10.18 4.85 -0.21
N ARG A 93 -10.34 4.00 0.82
CA ARG A 93 -10.62 2.57 0.65
C ARG A 93 -11.96 2.34 -0.04
N SER A 94 -12.98 3.12 0.30
CA SER A 94 -14.31 3.03 -0.32
C SER A 94 -14.30 3.44 -1.78
N LEU A 95 -13.51 4.46 -2.13
CA LEU A 95 -13.33 4.94 -3.51
C LEU A 95 -12.47 4.01 -4.37
N ARG A 96 -11.60 3.18 -3.75
CA ARG A 96 -10.72 2.26 -4.48
C ARG A 96 -11.47 1.39 -5.48
N ARG A 97 -12.59 0.78 -5.07
CA ARG A 97 -13.35 -0.14 -5.93
C ARG A 97 -13.90 0.56 -7.19
N PRO A 98 -14.66 1.67 -7.09
CA PRO A 98 -15.12 2.37 -8.30
C PRO A 98 -13.98 2.96 -9.11
N LEU A 99 -12.92 3.48 -8.49
CA LEU A 99 -11.75 4.01 -9.23
C LEU A 99 -11.06 2.93 -10.07
N MET A 100 -10.89 1.72 -9.52
CA MET A 100 -10.29 0.61 -10.26
C MET A 100 -11.09 0.22 -11.51
N THR A 101 -12.42 0.40 -11.53
CA THR A 101 -13.24 0.09 -12.71
C THR A 101 -13.02 1.03 -13.88
N ILE A 102 -12.56 2.26 -13.61
CA ILE A 102 -12.31 3.30 -14.63
C ILE A 102 -10.82 3.57 -14.87
N ALA A 103 -9.94 2.91 -14.11
CA ALA A 103 -8.50 3.23 -14.08
C ALA A 103 -7.84 3.09 -15.46
N VAL A 104 -8.15 2.02 -16.19
CA VAL A 104 -7.54 1.76 -17.51
C VAL A 104 -7.90 2.83 -18.53
N ASP A 105 -9.16 3.27 -18.56
CA ASP A 105 -9.60 4.30 -19.51
C ASP A 105 -9.01 5.66 -19.14
N TYR A 106 -8.98 5.98 -17.85
CA TYR A 106 -8.36 7.20 -17.34
C TYR A 106 -6.84 7.26 -17.65
N GLU A 107 -6.11 6.17 -17.42
CA GLU A 107 -4.68 6.09 -17.72
C GLU A 107 -4.40 6.28 -19.21
N ARG A 108 -5.21 5.67 -20.08
CA ARG A 108 -5.09 5.84 -21.54
C ARG A 108 -5.33 7.29 -21.97
N GLU A 109 -6.37 7.92 -21.44
CA GLU A 109 -6.68 9.33 -21.74
C GLU A 109 -5.56 10.24 -21.26
N LYS A 110 -5.10 10.08 -20.01
CA LYS A 110 -4.01 10.89 -19.47
C LYS A 110 -2.69 10.65 -20.17
N PHE A 111 -2.38 9.42 -20.55
CA PHE A 111 -1.19 9.15 -21.35
C PHE A 111 -1.25 9.84 -22.71
N ALA A 112 -2.41 9.81 -23.38
CA ALA A 112 -2.61 10.51 -24.65
C ALA A 112 -2.49 12.04 -24.50
N GLU A 113 -3.05 12.62 -23.43
CA GLU A 113 -2.86 14.04 -23.10
C GLU A 113 -1.38 14.38 -22.88
N MET A 114 -0.66 13.57 -22.10
CA MET A 114 0.76 13.78 -21.81
C MET A 114 1.62 13.68 -23.08
N LEU A 115 1.27 12.78 -23.99
CA LEU A 115 1.93 12.62 -25.29
C LEU A 115 1.66 13.83 -26.20
N ASN A 116 0.41 14.29 -26.29
CA ASN A 116 0.02 15.44 -27.10
C ASN A 116 0.64 16.74 -26.60
N ASN A 117 0.78 16.89 -25.29
CA ASN A 117 1.41 18.05 -24.66
C ASN A 117 2.95 17.99 -24.71
N GLY A 118 3.54 16.89 -25.21
CA GLY A 118 4.98 16.71 -25.34
C GLY A 118 5.72 16.48 -24.01
N MET A 119 4.99 16.15 -22.93
CA MET A 119 5.60 15.88 -21.62
C MET A 119 6.31 14.52 -21.58
N ILE A 120 5.85 13.56 -22.39
CA ILE A 120 6.46 12.23 -22.52
C ILE A 120 6.90 12.05 -23.97
N GLN A 121 8.13 11.54 -24.16
CA GLN A 121 8.64 11.09 -25.45
C GLN A 121 8.68 9.56 -25.45
N LEU A 122 8.39 8.94 -26.59
CA LEU A 122 8.31 7.47 -26.71
C LEU A 122 9.64 6.82 -27.15
N VAL A 123 10.78 7.40 -26.80
CA VAL A 123 12.07 6.99 -27.37
C VAL A 123 12.42 5.56 -26.94
N LYS A 124 12.30 5.24 -25.65
CA LYS A 124 12.60 3.90 -25.12
C LYS A 124 11.56 2.89 -25.59
N THR A 125 10.29 3.27 -25.59
CA THR A 125 9.20 2.41 -26.05
C THR A 125 9.37 2.05 -27.52
N GLN A 126 9.73 3.00 -28.38
CA GLN A 126 10.00 2.75 -29.80
C GLN A 126 11.26 1.91 -29.99
N HIS A 127 12.33 2.17 -29.23
CA HIS A 127 13.55 1.37 -29.30
C HIS A 127 13.26 -0.09 -28.89
N TRP A 128 12.63 -0.29 -27.73
CA TRP A 128 12.23 -1.60 -27.23
C TRP A 128 11.35 -2.36 -28.23
N LEU A 129 10.29 -1.74 -28.73
CA LEU A 129 9.40 -2.40 -29.68
C LEU A 129 10.10 -2.67 -31.02
N SER A 130 10.95 -1.77 -31.52
CA SER A 130 11.63 -1.97 -32.81
C SER A 130 12.64 -3.12 -32.78
N CYS A 131 13.27 -3.39 -31.64
CA CYS A 131 14.12 -4.58 -31.44
C CYS A 131 13.35 -5.91 -31.57
N HIS A 132 12.03 -5.91 -31.33
CA HIS A 132 11.21 -7.12 -31.28
C HIS A 132 10.07 -7.16 -32.33
N ALA A 133 9.87 -6.08 -33.10
CA ALA A 133 8.77 -5.88 -34.05
C ALA A 133 8.73 -6.87 -35.23
N GLN A 134 9.74 -7.72 -35.42
CA GLN A 134 9.83 -8.61 -36.57
C GLN A 134 9.09 -9.95 -36.39
N LYS A 135 8.64 -10.30 -35.18
CA LYS A 135 8.00 -11.59 -34.89
C LYS A 135 6.61 -11.39 -34.30
N LYS A 136 5.61 -12.12 -34.80
CA LYS A 136 4.27 -12.17 -34.19
C LYS A 136 4.20 -13.38 -33.24
N PRO A 137 3.65 -13.24 -32.02
CA PRO A 137 3.00 -12.04 -31.49
C PRO A 137 4.02 -11.11 -30.80
N VAL A 138 4.05 -9.84 -31.24
CA VAL A 138 5.15 -8.86 -30.99
C VAL A 138 5.25 -8.47 -29.52
N PHE A 139 4.12 -8.49 -28.80
CA PHE A 139 4.04 -7.93 -27.46
C PHE A 139 4.54 -8.93 -26.41
N GLU A 140 4.13 -10.19 -26.52
CA GLU A 140 4.49 -11.25 -25.59
C GLU A 140 6.01 -11.48 -25.60
N GLU A 141 6.62 -11.57 -26.78
CA GLU A 141 8.07 -11.73 -26.91
C GLU A 141 8.83 -10.50 -26.40
N ALA A 142 8.31 -9.29 -26.63
CA ALA A 142 8.90 -8.05 -26.12
C ALA A 142 8.81 -7.94 -24.58
N PHE A 143 7.72 -8.42 -23.97
CA PHE A 143 7.58 -8.46 -22.51
C PHE A 143 8.51 -9.50 -21.89
N VAL A 144 8.59 -10.69 -22.47
CA VAL A 144 9.51 -11.74 -21.99
C VAL A 144 10.95 -11.27 -22.13
N SER A 145 11.32 -10.65 -23.25
CA SER A 145 12.68 -10.13 -23.44
C SER A 145 13.03 -9.03 -22.45
N LEU A 146 12.06 -8.23 -22.01
CA LEU A 146 12.25 -7.21 -20.98
C LEU A 146 12.56 -7.85 -19.61
N LEU A 147 11.85 -8.94 -19.26
CA LEU A 147 12.04 -9.68 -18.01
C LEU A 147 13.32 -10.52 -18.01
N GLU A 148 13.76 -11.00 -19.18
CA GLU A 148 14.99 -11.79 -19.34
C GLU A 148 16.27 -10.95 -19.16
N GLN A 149 16.17 -9.62 -19.20
CA GLN A 149 17.34 -8.76 -19.05
C GLN A 149 18.03 -8.98 -17.70
N PRO A 150 19.38 -9.08 -17.69
CA PRO A 150 20.14 -9.24 -16.46
C PRO A 150 20.25 -7.93 -15.65
N THR A 151 19.85 -6.80 -16.24
CA THR A 151 19.87 -5.48 -15.60
C THR A 151 18.57 -5.24 -14.85
N LEU A 152 18.67 -4.71 -13.61
CA LEU A 152 17.51 -4.37 -12.80
C LEU A 152 16.60 -3.38 -13.54
N LEU A 153 15.31 -3.69 -13.62
CA LEU A 153 14.30 -2.79 -14.15
C LEU A 153 14.04 -1.65 -13.15
N THR A 154 14.47 -0.45 -13.52
CA THR A 154 14.25 0.80 -12.79
C THR A 154 13.44 1.76 -13.64
N ALA A 155 12.97 2.86 -13.06
CA ALA A 155 12.26 3.90 -13.82
C ALA A 155 13.09 4.47 -14.99
N GLU A 156 14.42 4.33 -14.95
CA GLU A 156 15.32 4.79 -16.01
C GLU A 156 15.45 3.79 -17.16
N THR A 157 15.41 2.49 -16.88
CA THR A 157 15.58 1.44 -17.91
C THR A 157 14.26 1.02 -18.54
N LEU A 158 13.14 1.22 -17.84
CA LEU A 158 11.82 0.79 -18.29
C LEU A 158 11.27 1.66 -19.45
N PRO A 159 10.54 1.07 -20.40
CA PRO A 159 9.79 1.83 -21.42
C PRO A 159 8.83 2.84 -20.80
N GLU A 160 8.66 3.99 -21.46
CA GLU A 160 7.83 5.09 -20.92
C GLU A 160 6.35 4.70 -20.76
N THR A 161 5.89 3.74 -21.56
CA THR A 161 4.54 3.16 -21.47
C THR A 161 4.29 2.33 -20.21
N LEU A 162 5.35 1.88 -19.52
CA LEU A 162 5.27 1.03 -18.33
C LEU A 162 5.69 1.77 -17.05
N MET A 163 5.93 3.08 -17.12
CA MET A 163 6.46 3.88 -15.99
C MET A 163 5.62 3.82 -14.71
N LEU A 164 4.31 3.60 -14.81
CA LEU A 164 3.43 3.47 -13.64
C LEU A 164 3.54 2.09 -12.96
N ASP A 165 4.07 1.09 -13.68
CA ASP A 165 4.15 -0.30 -13.26
C ASP A 165 5.59 -0.73 -12.90
N VAL A 166 6.51 0.20 -12.65
CA VAL A 166 7.94 -0.10 -12.37
C VAL A 166 8.10 -1.12 -11.25
N GLN A 167 7.40 -0.92 -10.12
CA GLN A 167 7.48 -1.84 -8.99
C GLN A 167 7.02 -3.25 -9.38
N ARG A 168 5.86 -3.33 -10.04
CA ARG A 168 5.28 -4.60 -10.48
C ARG A 168 6.19 -5.32 -11.49
N MET A 169 6.84 -4.56 -12.38
CA MET A 169 7.77 -5.13 -13.35
C MET A 169 9.06 -5.63 -12.70
N SER A 170 9.56 -4.93 -11.68
CA SER A 170 10.71 -5.40 -10.89
C SER A 170 10.37 -6.68 -10.11
N GLU A 171 9.17 -6.77 -9.53
CA GLU A 171 8.68 -7.99 -8.88
C GLU A 171 8.63 -9.17 -9.86
N PHE A 172 8.06 -8.98 -11.06
CA PHE A 172 8.04 -10.01 -12.10
C PHE A 172 9.42 -10.41 -12.59
N GLN A 173 10.36 -9.46 -12.70
CA GLN A 173 11.74 -9.79 -13.07
C GLN A 173 12.40 -10.68 -12.02
N ASN A 174 12.23 -10.36 -10.74
CA ASN A 174 12.78 -11.17 -9.65
C ASN A 174 12.19 -12.59 -9.65
N GLU A 175 10.88 -12.73 -9.84
CA GLU A 175 10.22 -14.04 -9.96
C GLU A 175 10.72 -14.83 -11.18
N PHE A 176 10.86 -14.17 -12.33
CA PHE A 176 11.36 -14.80 -13.55
C PHE A 176 12.80 -15.31 -13.40
N GLN A 177 13.66 -14.47 -12.81
CA GLN A 177 15.06 -14.82 -12.54
C GLN A 177 15.17 -15.94 -11.51
N ALA A 178 14.39 -15.91 -10.43
CA ALA A 178 14.37 -16.98 -9.43
C ALA A 178 13.97 -18.32 -10.06
N ASN A 179 12.91 -18.35 -10.87
CA ASN A 179 12.50 -19.56 -11.60
C ASN A 179 13.59 -20.08 -12.54
N THR A 180 14.23 -19.18 -13.29
CA THR A 180 15.31 -19.54 -14.22
C THR A 180 16.52 -20.09 -13.47
N LEU A 181 16.90 -19.46 -12.36
CA LEU A 181 17.99 -19.92 -11.49
C LEU A 181 17.69 -21.30 -10.90
N VAL A 182 16.51 -21.51 -10.32
CA VAL A 182 16.15 -22.83 -9.78
C VAL A 182 16.15 -23.90 -10.87
N ALA A 183 15.58 -23.62 -12.05
CA ALA A 183 15.57 -24.56 -13.17
C ALA A 183 16.98 -24.92 -13.65
N THR A 184 17.88 -23.92 -13.76
CA THR A 184 19.28 -24.14 -14.15
C THR A 184 20.04 -24.92 -13.08
N LEU A 185 19.87 -24.60 -11.80
CA LEU A 185 20.48 -25.33 -10.68
C LEU A 185 20.00 -26.79 -10.63
N LEU A 186 18.70 -27.05 -10.75
CA LEU A 186 18.17 -28.42 -10.81
C LEU A 186 18.71 -29.20 -12.01
N THR A 187 18.81 -28.55 -13.17
CA THR A 187 19.40 -29.17 -14.38
C THR A 187 20.87 -29.49 -14.16
N LEU A 188 21.62 -28.59 -13.53
CA LEU A 188 23.03 -28.81 -13.15
C LEU A 188 23.16 -29.97 -12.16
N THR A 189 22.37 -30.00 -11.09
CA THR A 189 22.37 -31.09 -10.10
C THR A 189 22.12 -32.45 -10.76
N ARG A 190 21.14 -32.52 -11.67
CA ARG A 190 20.85 -33.75 -12.43
C ARG A 190 22.03 -34.21 -13.29
N ASN A 191 22.82 -33.28 -13.83
CA ASN A 191 24.02 -33.62 -14.60
C ASN A 191 25.16 -34.17 -13.72
N PHE A 192 25.21 -33.83 -12.43
CA PHE A 192 26.27 -34.28 -11.51
C PHE A 192 26.05 -35.69 -10.93
N GLY A 193 24.81 -36.20 -10.86
CA GLY A 193 24.55 -37.56 -10.38
C GLY A 193 23.08 -37.90 -10.19
N PRO A 194 22.76 -39.18 -9.91
CA PRO A 194 21.42 -39.58 -9.50
C PRO A 194 21.07 -38.91 -8.17
N THR A 195 19.93 -38.25 -8.11
CA THR A 195 19.42 -37.54 -6.93
C THR A 195 18.08 -38.13 -6.52
N SER A 196 17.89 -38.30 -5.22
CA SER A 196 16.75 -39.00 -4.63
C SER A 196 15.47 -38.16 -4.55
N SER A 197 15.55 -36.82 -4.56
CA SER A 197 14.37 -35.93 -4.53
C SER A 197 14.63 -34.52 -5.12
N LEU A 198 14.47 -34.36 -6.44
CA LEU A 198 14.62 -33.05 -7.12
C LEU A 198 13.55 -32.02 -6.70
N ASP A 199 12.33 -32.48 -6.40
CA ASP A 199 11.22 -31.59 -6.03
C ASP A 199 11.47 -30.89 -4.69
N GLU A 200 12.02 -31.63 -3.71
CA GLU A 200 12.36 -31.06 -2.40
C GLU A 200 13.51 -30.06 -2.50
N LEU A 201 14.50 -30.35 -3.35
CA LEU A 201 15.62 -29.46 -3.62
C LEU A 201 15.16 -28.15 -4.27
N GLY A 202 14.20 -28.21 -5.21
CA GLY A 202 13.60 -27.02 -5.82
C GLY A 202 12.96 -26.08 -4.79
N VAL A 203 12.16 -26.63 -3.87
CA VAL A 203 11.53 -25.86 -2.77
C VAL A 203 12.57 -25.22 -1.86
N ARG A 204 13.68 -25.91 -1.59
CA ARG A 204 14.78 -25.36 -0.77
C ARG A 204 15.51 -24.22 -1.49
N PHE A 205 15.77 -24.33 -2.79
CA PHE A 205 16.37 -23.25 -3.55
C PHE A 205 15.49 -22.00 -3.59
N PHE A 206 14.16 -22.14 -3.74
CA PHE A 206 13.27 -20.98 -3.65
C PHE A 206 13.35 -20.28 -2.29
N ARG A 207 13.34 -21.03 -1.18
CA ARG A 207 13.50 -20.43 0.17
C ARG A 207 14.84 -19.74 0.37
N LEU A 208 15.91 -20.31 -0.19
CA LEU A 208 17.24 -19.68 -0.14
C LEU A 208 17.26 -18.40 -0.97
N LEU A 209 16.66 -18.38 -2.17
CA LEU A 209 16.62 -17.19 -3.02
C LEU A 209 15.71 -16.07 -2.47
N GLU A 210 14.75 -16.39 -1.59
CA GLU A 210 13.97 -15.40 -0.85
C GLU A 210 14.79 -14.70 0.25
N ASP A 211 15.85 -15.35 0.76
CA ASP A 211 16.71 -14.81 1.80
C ASP A 211 17.79 -13.89 1.19
N LYS A 212 17.87 -12.66 1.72
CA LYS A 212 18.82 -11.63 1.27
C LYS A 212 20.27 -11.94 1.64
N GLU A 213 20.48 -12.86 2.58
CA GLU A 213 21.82 -13.30 3.02
C GLU A 213 22.37 -14.48 2.22
N THR A 214 21.61 -14.99 1.25
CA THR A 214 22.04 -16.14 0.46
C THR A 214 23.21 -15.82 -0.44
N VAL A 215 24.33 -16.50 -0.17
CA VAL A 215 25.54 -16.48 -1.00
C VAL A 215 25.55 -17.71 -1.90
N VAL A 216 26.27 -17.62 -3.02
CA VAL A 216 26.48 -18.74 -3.97
C VAL A 216 26.98 -20.01 -3.27
N ASP A 217 27.80 -19.87 -2.22
CA ASP A 217 28.30 -20.99 -1.42
C ASP A 217 27.19 -21.78 -0.71
N ASN A 218 26.11 -21.11 -0.29
CA ASN A 218 24.96 -21.76 0.34
C ASN A 218 24.21 -22.64 -0.66
N LEU A 219 24.11 -22.18 -1.92
CA LEU A 219 23.49 -22.93 -3.01
C LEU A 219 24.37 -24.14 -3.40
N ALA A 220 25.69 -23.94 -3.48
CA ALA A 220 26.64 -25.01 -3.79
C ALA A 220 26.66 -26.11 -2.71
N ALA A 221 26.63 -25.73 -1.43
CA ALA A 221 26.59 -26.66 -0.31
C ALA A 221 25.33 -27.55 -0.35
N GLU A 222 24.19 -27.02 -0.78
CA GLU A 222 22.95 -27.79 -0.86
C GLU A 222 22.96 -28.77 -2.05
N ILE A 223 23.61 -28.41 -3.16
CA ILE A 223 23.86 -29.33 -4.28
C ILE A 223 24.76 -30.49 -3.83
N GLU A 224 25.86 -30.20 -3.14
CA GLU A 224 26.79 -31.24 -2.65
C GLU A 224 26.14 -32.22 -1.67
N ARG A 225 25.19 -31.75 -0.84
CA ARG A 225 24.45 -32.60 0.09
C ARG A 225 23.50 -33.58 -0.60
N CYS A 226 22.95 -33.18 -1.75
CA CYS A 226 21.95 -33.98 -2.46
C CYS A 226 22.56 -34.96 -3.48
N VAL A 227 23.74 -34.68 -4.03
CA VAL A 227 24.40 -35.57 -4.99
C VAL A 227 25.11 -36.71 -4.25
N GLU A 228 24.68 -37.95 -4.51
CA GLU A 228 25.38 -39.13 -3.99
C GLU A 228 26.80 -39.20 -4.57
N ARG A 229 27.82 -39.14 -3.71
CA ARG A 229 29.22 -39.35 -4.11
C ARG A 229 29.40 -40.82 -4.48
N TRP A 230 29.89 -41.07 -5.70
CA TRP A 230 30.39 -42.38 -6.14
C TRP A 230 31.61 -42.83 -5.34
#